data_AF-A0A960U3Z6-F1
#
_entry.id   AF-A0A960U3Z6-F1
#
_cell.length_a   1.000
_cell.length_b   1.000
_cell.length_c   1.000
_cell.angle_alpha   90.00
_cell.angle_beta   90.00
_cell.angle_gamma   90.00
#
_symmetry.space_group_name_H-M   'P 1'
#
loop_
_entity.id
_entity.type
_entity.pdbx_description
1 polymer ?
#
loop_
_entity_poly.entity_id
_entity_poly.type
_entity_poly.pdbx_seq_one_letter_code
_entity_poly.pdbx_strand_id
1 'polypeptide(L)'
;KQVEKLVESGLATKKLSLARAVEKAAEEALAKRYPTRPLRANVEFYTAVLLDAVGLDRQQFTPTFAVGRMAGWLAHTREQHVTGRLIRPDAVYIGPKPMGEVV
;
A
#
# COMPACT_ATOMS: atom_id res chain seq x y z
N LYS A 1 -0.21 1.28 -18.83
CA LYS A 1 -0.22 0.77 -17.43
C LYS A 1 -0.20 -0.76 -17.46
N GLN A 2 0.46 -1.47 -16.52
CA GLN A 2 0.59 -2.94 -16.55
C GLN A 2 -0.74 -3.69 -16.79
N VAL A 3 -1.84 -3.15 -16.25
CA VAL A 3 -3.21 -3.64 -16.43
C VAL A 3 -3.67 -3.66 -17.89
N GLU A 4 -3.23 -2.73 -18.74
CA GLU A 4 -3.54 -2.72 -20.18
C GLU A 4 -2.88 -3.89 -20.91
N LYS A 5 -1.65 -4.24 -20.50
CA LYS A 5 -0.95 -5.42 -21.02
C LYS A 5 -1.66 -6.73 -20.67
N LEU A 6 -2.41 -6.79 -19.56
CA LEU A 6 -3.25 -7.97 -19.27
C LEU A 6 -4.46 -8.07 -20.19
N VAL A 7 -5.07 -6.95 -20.53
CA VAL A 7 -6.18 -6.92 -21.50
C VAL A 7 -5.68 -7.41 -22.86
N GLU A 8 -4.50 -6.96 -23.28
CA GLU A 8 -3.83 -7.42 -24.51
C GLU A 8 -3.48 -8.91 -24.46
N SER A 9 -3.15 -9.46 -23.29
CA SER A 9 -2.83 -10.89 -23.11
C SER A 9 -4.05 -11.83 -23.09
N GLY A 10 -5.28 -11.31 -23.26
CA GLY A 10 -6.51 -12.10 -23.24
C GLY A 10 -7.09 -12.35 -21.84
N LEU A 11 -6.39 -11.96 -20.77
CA LEU A 11 -6.92 -11.90 -19.40
C LEU A 11 -7.77 -10.62 -19.20
N ALA A 12 -8.87 -10.52 -19.95
CA ALA A 12 -9.82 -9.43 -19.79
C ALA A 12 -10.90 -9.80 -18.74
N THR A 13 -11.00 -9.02 -17.66
CA THR A 13 -12.03 -9.24 -16.61
C THR A 13 -13.08 -8.14 -16.61
N LYS A 14 -14.35 -8.51 -16.33
CA LYS A 14 -15.44 -7.54 -16.07
C LYS A 14 -15.12 -6.60 -14.90
N LYS A 15 -14.19 -6.98 -14.01
CA LYS A 15 -13.76 -6.17 -12.87
C LYS A 15 -12.89 -4.99 -13.28
N LEU A 16 -12.18 -5.06 -14.41
CA LEU A 16 -11.38 -3.93 -14.87
C LEU A 16 -12.25 -2.74 -15.34
N SER A 17 -13.30 -3.01 -16.12
CA SER A 17 -14.22 -1.94 -16.53
C SER A 17 -14.94 -1.33 -15.33
N LEU A 18 -15.35 -2.16 -14.38
CA LEU A 18 -15.89 -1.69 -13.10
C LEU A 18 -14.88 -0.84 -12.32
N ALA A 19 -13.63 -1.29 -12.19
CA ALA A 19 -12.59 -0.56 -11.47
C ALA A 19 -12.33 0.83 -12.07
N ARG A 20 -12.31 0.95 -13.40
CA ARG A 20 -12.20 2.26 -14.09
C ARG A 20 -13.39 3.18 -13.81
N ALA A 21 -14.61 2.62 -13.83
CA ALA A 21 -15.81 3.39 -13.50
C ALA A 21 -15.80 3.87 -12.03
N VAL A 22 -15.36 3.00 -11.11
CA VAL A 22 -15.19 3.31 -9.69
C VAL A 22 -14.10 4.36 -9.47
N GLU A 23 -12.94 4.26 -10.11
CA GLU A 23 -11.87 5.27 -10.02
C GLU A 23 -12.41 6.65 -10.42
N LYS A 24 -13.05 6.75 -11.59
CA LYS A 24 -13.62 8.02 -12.08
C LYS A 24 -14.64 8.60 -11.10
N ALA A 25 -15.61 7.79 -10.67
CA ALA A 25 -16.66 8.25 -9.76
C ALA A 25 -16.10 8.65 -8.39
N ALA A 26 -15.13 7.90 -7.86
CA ALA A 26 -14.47 8.21 -6.60
C ALA A 26 -13.66 9.49 -6.68
N GLU A 27 -12.87 9.70 -7.75
CA GLU A 27 -12.09 10.92 -7.93
C GLU A 27 -12.98 12.16 -8.05
N GLU A 28 -14.10 12.08 -8.78
CA GLU A 28 -15.07 13.17 -8.87
C GLU A 28 -15.71 13.50 -7.51
N ALA A 29 -16.11 12.47 -6.75
CA ALA A 29 -16.69 12.65 -5.42
C ALA A 29 -15.67 13.21 -4.41
N LEU A 30 -14.43 12.72 -4.46
CA LEU A 30 -13.35 13.15 -3.57
C LEU A 30 -12.88 14.57 -3.89
N ALA A 31 -12.83 14.95 -5.16
CA ALA A 31 -12.51 16.32 -5.57
C ALA A 31 -13.55 17.33 -5.05
N LYS A 32 -14.84 16.97 -5.08
CA LYS A 32 -15.91 17.80 -4.49
C LYS A 32 -15.79 17.92 -2.97
N ARG A 33 -15.46 16.82 -2.29
CA ARG A 33 -15.38 16.79 -0.81
C ARG A 33 -14.08 17.40 -0.27
N TYR A 34 -12.98 17.26 -0.99
CA TYR A 34 -11.64 17.68 -0.58
C TYR A 34 -10.96 18.51 -1.70
N PRO A 35 -11.45 19.72 -1.98
CA PRO A 35 -11.00 20.50 -3.15
C PRO A 35 -9.52 20.91 -3.09
N THR A 36 -8.95 21.03 -1.89
CA THR A 36 -7.54 21.39 -1.68
C THR A 36 -6.61 20.19 -1.60
N ARG A 37 -7.13 18.96 -1.67
CA ARG A 37 -6.34 17.73 -1.54
C ARG A 37 -6.65 16.78 -2.70
N PRO A 38 -5.79 16.73 -3.74
CA PRO A 38 -5.99 15.82 -4.85
C PRO A 38 -5.83 14.37 -4.37
N LEU A 39 -6.93 13.61 -4.40
CA LEU A 39 -6.95 12.20 -4.06
C LEU A 39 -7.13 11.39 -5.35
N ARG A 40 -6.17 10.52 -5.64
CA ARG A 40 -6.11 9.65 -6.83
C ARG A 40 -5.99 8.20 -6.39
N ALA A 41 -6.33 7.28 -7.28
CA ALA A 41 -6.09 5.87 -7.02
C ALA A 41 -4.59 5.60 -6.84
N ASN A 42 -4.24 4.88 -5.77
CA ASN A 42 -2.89 4.38 -5.56
C ASN A 42 -2.64 3.12 -6.40
N VAL A 43 -1.41 2.60 -6.35
CA VAL A 43 -1.03 1.40 -7.09
C VAL A 43 -1.85 0.18 -6.65
N GLU A 44 -2.14 0.08 -5.35
CA GLU A 44 -2.85 -1.02 -4.72
C GLU A 44 -4.25 -1.23 -5.31
N PHE A 45 -4.94 -0.14 -5.68
CA PHE A 45 -6.27 -0.21 -6.29
C PHE A 45 -6.29 -1.09 -7.54
N TYR A 46 -5.32 -0.88 -8.44
CA TYR A 46 -5.20 -1.66 -9.67
C TYR A 46 -4.48 -2.99 -9.46
N THR A 47 -3.59 -3.09 -8.47
CA THR A 47 -2.96 -4.35 -8.08
C THR A 47 -4.00 -5.38 -7.62
N ALA A 48 -5.03 -4.97 -6.88
CA ALA A 48 -6.10 -5.89 -6.47
C ALA A 48 -6.87 -6.47 -7.68
N VAL A 49 -7.15 -5.65 -8.69
CA VAL A 49 -7.81 -6.08 -9.94
C VAL A 49 -6.91 -7.02 -10.73
N LEU A 50 -5.61 -6.73 -10.77
CA LEU A 50 -4.59 -7.57 -11.40
C LEU A 50 -4.52 -8.96 -10.76
N LEU A 51 -4.33 -9.02 -9.44
CA LEU A 51 -4.16 -10.28 -8.70
C LEU A 51 -5.40 -11.16 -8.80
N ASP A 52 -6.58 -10.54 -8.78
CA ASP A 52 -7.85 -11.23 -9.03
C ASP A 52 -7.94 -11.77 -10.47
N ALA A 53 -7.51 -10.99 -11.46
CA ALA A 53 -7.54 -11.40 -12.86
C ALA A 53 -6.65 -12.63 -13.13
N VAL A 54 -5.48 -12.71 -12.49
CA VAL A 54 -4.58 -13.87 -12.59
C VAL A 54 -5.02 -15.05 -11.71
N GLY A 55 -6.16 -14.95 -11.03
CA GLY A 55 -6.78 -16.05 -10.28
C GLY A 55 -6.17 -16.32 -8.91
N LEU A 56 -5.43 -15.36 -8.32
CA LEU A 56 -4.98 -15.53 -6.95
C LEU A 56 -6.15 -15.45 -5.97
N ASP A 57 -6.13 -16.32 -4.97
CA ASP A 57 -7.06 -16.19 -3.84
C ASP A 57 -6.75 -14.92 -3.05
N ARG A 58 -7.79 -14.28 -2.50
CA ARG A 58 -7.63 -13.02 -1.77
C ARG A 58 -6.74 -13.15 -0.53
N GLN A 59 -6.70 -14.33 0.10
CA GLN A 59 -5.81 -14.60 1.23
C GLN A 59 -4.33 -14.59 0.80
N GLN A 60 -4.05 -14.76 -0.50
CA GLN A 60 -2.70 -14.78 -1.06
C GLN A 60 -2.20 -13.39 -1.48
N PHE A 61 -3.03 -12.36 -1.51
CA PHE A 61 -2.63 -11.02 -1.99
C PHE A 61 -1.48 -10.44 -1.17
N THR A 62 -1.59 -10.47 0.16
CA THR A 62 -0.54 -9.96 1.06
C THR A 62 0.74 -10.80 0.99
N PRO A 63 0.70 -12.15 1.03
CA PRO A 63 1.87 -12.98 0.77
C PRO A 63 2.56 -12.67 -0.56
N THR A 64 1.82 -12.54 -1.66
CA THR A 64 2.39 -12.23 -2.98
C THR A 64 3.04 -10.85 -3.01
N PHE A 65 2.42 -9.86 -2.37
CA PHE A 65 3.04 -8.54 -2.20
C PHE A 65 4.35 -8.63 -1.40
N ALA A 66 4.37 -9.37 -0.30
CA ALA A 66 5.56 -9.57 0.52
C ALA A 66 6.70 -10.20 -0.28
N VAL A 67 6.41 -11.24 -1.08
CA VAL A 67 7.38 -11.87 -2.00
C VAL A 67 7.97 -10.83 -2.96
N GLY A 68 7.12 -10.00 -3.59
CA GLY A 68 7.58 -8.92 -4.46
C GLY A 68 8.43 -7.86 -3.73
N ARG A 69 8.20 -7.64 -2.43
CA ARG A 69 8.96 -6.70 -1.61
C ARG A 69 10.30 -7.23 -1.12
N MET A 70 10.49 -8.55 -1.06
CA MET A 70 11.71 -9.16 -0.52
C MET A 70 12.99 -8.62 -1.15
N ALA A 71 13.03 -8.41 -2.47
CA ALA A 71 14.22 -7.85 -3.13
C ALA A 71 14.62 -6.48 -2.57
N GLY A 72 13.64 -5.60 -2.31
CA GLY A 72 13.88 -4.29 -1.71
C GLY A 72 14.24 -4.38 -0.23
N TRP A 73 13.59 -5.26 0.53
CA TRP A 73 13.93 -5.46 1.95
C TRP A 73 15.34 -6.00 2.12
N LEU A 74 15.77 -6.95 1.28
CA LEU A 74 17.13 -7.49 1.29
C LEU A 74 18.15 -6.41 0.91
N ALA A 75 17.85 -5.59 -0.11
CA ALA A 75 18.70 -4.47 -0.50
C ALA A 75 18.90 -3.47 0.66
N HIS A 76 17.81 -3.03 1.29
CA HIS A 76 17.88 -2.11 2.43
C HIS A 76 18.54 -2.74 3.66
N THR A 77 18.33 -4.03 3.92
CA THR A 77 19.01 -4.73 5.03
C THR A 77 20.51 -4.72 4.82
N ARG A 78 20.97 -4.98 3.58
CA ARG A 78 22.38 -4.93 3.23
C ARG A 78 22.95 -3.52 3.33
N GLU A 79 22.23 -2.53 2.81
CA GLU A 79 22.61 -1.11 2.91
C GLU A 79 22.76 -0.67 4.37
N GLN A 80 21.78 -1.00 5.21
CA GLN A 80 21.79 -0.72 6.63
C GLN A 80 22.96 -1.39 7.36
N HIS A 81 23.31 -2.63 6.98
CA HIS A 81 24.46 -3.35 7.53
C HIS A 81 25.79 -2.67 7.18
N VAL A 82 25.91 -2.11 5.97
CA VAL A 82 27.10 -1.36 5.53
C VAL A 82 27.21 -0.01 6.21
N THR A 83 26.10 0.74 6.37
CA THR A 83 26.11 2.05 7.03
C THR A 83 26.26 1.96 8.55
N GLY A 84 25.76 0.89 9.18
CA GLY A 84 26.02 0.55 10.58
C GLY A 84 25.37 1.47 11.63
N ARG A 85 24.45 2.35 11.25
CA ARG A 85 23.83 3.32 12.18
C ARG A 85 22.67 2.70 12.95
N LEU A 86 22.73 2.66 14.29
CA LEU A 86 21.61 2.23 15.12
C LEU A 86 20.37 3.10 14.89
N ILE A 87 19.24 2.47 14.59
CA ILE A 87 17.92 3.12 14.52
C ILE A 87 17.30 3.05 15.92
N ARG A 88 17.44 4.14 16.69
CA ARG A 88 16.88 4.28 18.04
C ARG A 88 16.14 5.61 18.17
N PRO A 89 14.84 5.66 17.86
CA PRO A 89 14.04 6.85 18.10
C PRO A 89 13.77 7.03 19.61
N ASP A 90 13.67 8.28 20.06
CA ASP A 90 13.20 8.61 21.40
C ASP A 90 11.68 8.81 21.40
N ALA A 91 11.09 8.74 22.59
CA ALA A 91 9.66 9.01 22.80
C ALA A 91 9.47 9.92 24.01
N VAL A 92 8.45 10.78 23.94
CA VAL A 92 8.05 11.63 25.06
C VAL A 92 6.92 10.95 25.82
N TYR A 93 7.14 10.64 27.10
CA TYR A 93 6.10 10.13 27.98
C TYR A 93 5.14 11.26 28.40
N ILE A 94 3.86 11.08 28.11
CA ILE A 94 2.77 12.02 28.46
C ILE A 94 1.79 11.45 29.49
N GLY A 95 2.15 10.33 30.12
CA GLY A 95 1.34 9.73 31.18
C GLY A 95 1.53 10.45 32.52
N PRO A 96 0.72 10.09 33.52
CA PRO A 96 0.84 10.66 34.86
C PRO A 96 2.21 10.36 35.46
N LYS A 97 2.79 11.34 36.15
CA LYS A 97 3.98 11.08 37.00
C LYS A 97 3.59 10.06 38.07
N PRO A 98 4.47 9.11 38.43
CA PRO A 98 4.25 8.27 39.59
C PRO A 98 3.99 9.18 40.80
N MET A 99 2.92 8.93 41.55
CA MET A 99 2.82 9.53 42.89
C MET A 99 3.97 8.93 43.68
N GLY A 100 4.91 9.77 44.11
CA GLY A 100 6.02 9.32 44.93
C GLY A 100 5.50 8.59 46.17
N GLU A 101 6.24 7.58 46.62
CA GLU A 101 6.08 7.10 48.00
C GLU A 101 6.16 8.31 48.91
N VAL A 102 5.09 8.51 49.69
CA VAL A 102 5.08 9.48 50.78
C VAL A 102 6.04 8.90 51.82
N VAL A 103 7.29 9.37 51.80
CA VAL A 103 8.27 9.15 52.87
C VAL A 103 7.92 10.04 54.05
#